data_AF-A0A3E1E573-F1
#
_entry.id   AF-A0A3E1E573-F1
#
_cell.length_a   1.000
_cell.length_b   1.000
_cell.length_c   1.000
_cell.angle_alpha   90.00
_cell.angle_beta   90.00
_cell.angle_gamma   90.00
#
_symmetry.space_group_name_H-M   'P 1'
#
loop_
_entity.id
_entity.type
_entity.pdbx_description
1 polymer ?
#
loop_
_entity_poly.entity_id
_entity_poly.type
_entity_poly.pdbx_seq_one_letter_code
_entity_poly.pdbx_strand_id
1 'polypeptide(L)'
;MERAEQGGDLGVRAPFPDYNRGEAPANTQIFLVAGGAEDASFLQEVVVLRDYWLKNGYQPEEVACYYVKPEKADYEADRQRFDSMATRVDSFYLAAPHVLFRHLKTVAAAGPSAVHVYVNGQGKRPLGATSEERALAGAYPDFGGCHRIVLRGGPSGHMNERMRLEALRDGIDAHYLVFNAEFLAEALNEFPPSCEKFVVLNADYSGGFLTTTSGDNGLLRGLSNIAVLTSSSQDRMNLSQGGEMSQFGGIYLTALSSGSGPVVGRSWNKLANEVMVGVDRGEGNSGVRTRMRSRPMFFSNLPRESGPLVELASELAVPDTGGDEVRETLEMERAEKVLPVSGLPKP
;
A
#
# COMPACT_ATOMS: atom_id res chain seq x y z
N MET A 1 9.41 11.37 -24.42
CA MET A 1 8.70 11.42 -23.12
C MET A 1 7.21 11.70 -23.28
N GLU A 2 6.77 12.66 -24.10
CA GLU A 2 5.32 12.91 -24.37
C GLU A 2 4.53 11.70 -24.92
N ARG A 3 5.16 10.73 -25.60
CA ARG A 3 4.49 9.50 -26.05
C ARG A 3 4.14 8.52 -24.92
N ALA A 4 4.77 8.62 -23.75
CA ALA A 4 4.50 7.72 -22.62
C ALA A 4 3.22 8.08 -21.86
N GLU A 5 2.73 9.32 -22.01
CA GLU A 5 1.48 9.78 -21.40
C GLU A 5 0.25 9.51 -22.26
N GLN A 6 0.44 9.12 -23.53
CA GLN A 6 -0.62 8.63 -24.41
C GLN A 6 -0.80 7.12 -24.22
N GLY A 7 -0.96 6.68 -22.97
CA GLY A 7 -1.35 5.31 -22.65
C GLY A 7 -2.51 4.92 -23.58
N GLY A 8 -2.26 3.92 -24.44
CA GLY A 8 -3.16 3.59 -25.53
C GLY A 8 -4.57 3.39 -25.02
N ASP A 9 -5.51 4.17 -25.55
CA ASP A 9 -6.95 4.03 -25.36
C ASP A 9 -7.36 2.67 -25.95
N LEU A 10 -7.14 1.58 -25.21
CA LEU A 10 -7.43 0.20 -25.60
C LEU A 10 -8.94 -0.05 -25.53
N GLY A 11 -9.67 0.60 -26.43
CA GLY A 11 -10.90 0.09 -27.05
C GLY A 11 -12.18 0.03 -26.21
N VAL A 12 -12.15 0.32 -24.91
CA VAL A 12 -13.37 0.55 -24.12
C VAL A 12 -13.17 1.77 -23.26
N ARG A 13 -13.77 2.88 -23.68
CA ARG A 13 -13.96 4.05 -22.82
C ARG A 13 -14.95 3.65 -21.72
N ALA A 14 -14.43 3.04 -20.66
CA ALA A 14 -15.12 3.03 -19.37
C ALA A 14 -15.52 4.48 -19.05
N PRO A 15 -16.62 4.72 -18.31
CA PRO A 15 -17.19 6.06 -18.09
C PRO A 15 -16.36 6.92 -17.14
N PHE A 16 -15.04 6.72 -17.13
CA PHE A 16 -14.11 7.45 -16.31
C PHE A 16 -13.62 8.72 -17.03
N PRO A 17 -13.59 9.86 -16.31
CA PRO A 17 -13.04 11.12 -16.78
C PRO A 17 -11.56 10.96 -17.15
N ASP A 18 -11.02 11.86 -17.95
CA ASP A 18 -9.57 11.94 -18.12
C ASP A 18 -8.88 12.30 -16.80
N TYR A 19 -7.67 11.77 -16.59
CA TYR A 19 -6.89 12.13 -15.41
C TYR A 19 -6.57 13.63 -15.41
N ASN A 20 -6.56 14.22 -14.22
CA ASN A 20 -5.97 15.53 -14.06
C ASN A 20 -4.46 15.45 -14.36
N ARG A 21 -4.00 16.27 -15.32
CA ARG A 21 -2.59 16.35 -15.75
C ARG A 21 -1.84 17.55 -15.15
N GLY A 22 -2.54 18.40 -14.41
CA GLY A 22 -1.94 19.53 -13.72
C GLY A 22 -1.04 19.10 -12.56
N GLU A 23 -0.38 20.08 -11.95
CA GLU A 23 0.33 19.89 -10.69
C GLU A 23 -0.68 19.83 -9.52
N ALA A 24 -0.31 19.11 -8.46
CA ALA A 24 -1.01 19.24 -7.19
C ALA A 24 -0.92 20.71 -6.70
N PRO A 25 -2.03 21.28 -6.15
CA PRO A 25 -2.00 22.59 -5.55
C PRO A 25 -0.91 22.72 -4.49
N ALA A 26 -0.25 23.88 -4.42
CA ALA A 26 0.84 24.12 -3.48
C ALA A 26 0.42 23.98 -2.00
N ASN A 27 -0.85 24.17 -1.69
CA ASN A 27 -1.43 24.00 -0.35
C ASN A 27 -1.97 22.58 -0.09
N THR A 28 -1.74 21.61 -0.97
CA THR A 28 -2.09 20.22 -0.70
C THR A 28 -1.40 19.72 0.55
N GLN A 29 -2.17 19.11 1.45
CA GLN A 29 -1.67 18.51 2.70
C GLN A 29 -1.91 17.00 2.74
N ILE A 30 -2.88 16.50 1.98
CA ILE A 30 -3.31 15.10 2.03
C ILE A 30 -3.18 14.48 0.64
N PHE A 31 -2.45 13.38 0.56
CA PHE A 31 -2.24 12.58 -0.64
C PHE A 31 -2.87 11.20 -0.44
N LEU A 32 -3.86 10.85 -1.26
CA LEU A 32 -4.57 9.57 -1.17
C LEU A 32 -4.39 8.80 -2.48
N VAL A 33 -3.76 7.62 -2.43
CA VAL A 33 -3.30 6.92 -3.64
C VAL A 33 -3.92 5.53 -3.73
N ALA A 34 -4.65 5.30 -4.82
CA ALA A 34 -5.17 4.01 -5.23
C ALA A 34 -4.28 3.39 -6.31
N GLY A 35 -3.32 2.55 -5.89
CA GLY A 35 -2.28 1.99 -6.77
C GLY A 35 -2.71 0.77 -7.59
N GLY A 36 -3.72 0.03 -7.10
CA GLY A 36 -4.31 -1.12 -7.78
C GLY A 36 -5.50 -0.75 -8.66
N ALA A 37 -5.84 -1.64 -9.59
CA ALA A 37 -6.95 -1.48 -10.54
C ALA A 37 -7.78 -2.78 -10.72
N GLU A 38 -7.37 -3.86 -10.07
CA GLU A 38 -7.89 -5.21 -10.24
C GLU A 38 -9.29 -5.40 -9.62
N ASP A 39 -9.64 -4.56 -8.64
CA ASP A 39 -10.97 -4.49 -8.07
C ASP A 39 -11.26 -3.08 -7.55
N ALA A 40 -12.54 -2.74 -7.40
CA ALA A 40 -12.95 -1.38 -7.06
C ALA A 40 -12.61 -0.97 -5.62
N SER A 41 -12.13 -1.87 -4.76
CA SER A 41 -11.92 -1.61 -3.33
C SER A 41 -10.78 -0.63 -3.10
N PHE A 42 -9.71 -0.66 -3.91
CA PHE A 42 -8.62 0.32 -3.82
C PHE A 42 -9.13 1.74 -4.06
N LEU A 43 -9.94 1.92 -5.10
CA LEU A 43 -10.53 3.22 -5.44
C LEU A 43 -11.57 3.66 -4.40
N GLN A 44 -12.44 2.75 -3.97
CA GLN A 44 -13.47 3.01 -2.97
C GLN A 44 -12.87 3.51 -1.66
N GLU A 45 -11.77 2.91 -1.21
CA GLU A 45 -11.05 3.32 0.00
C GLU A 45 -10.56 4.77 -0.10
N VAL A 46 -9.91 5.14 -1.20
CA VAL A 46 -9.45 6.52 -1.44
C VAL A 46 -10.61 7.51 -1.51
N VAL A 47 -11.68 7.12 -2.20
CA VAL A 47 -12.88 7.94 -2.36
C VAL A 47 -13.57 8.20 -1.02
N VAL A 48 -13.65 7.20 -0.14
CA VAL A 48 -14.22 7.33 1.21
C VAL A 48 -13.30 8.16 2.12
N LEU A 49 -11.98 7.95 2.06
CA LEU A 49 -11.02 8.75 2.82
C LEU A 49 -11.06 10.23 2.41
N ARG A 50 -11.19 10.51 1.11
CA ARG A 50 -11.36 11.88 0.60
C ARG A 50 -12.60 12.53 1.22
N ASP A 51 -13.75 11.87 1.15
CA ASP A 51 -15.00 12.37 1.75
C ASP A 51 -14.86 12.62 3.25
N TYR A 52 -14.17 11.73 3.97
CA TYR A 52 -13.89 11.91 5.39
C TYR A 52 -13.13 13.22 5.63
N TRP A 53 -12.06 13.48 4.88
CA TRP A 53 -11.26 14.69 5.06
C TRP A 53 -12.04 15.96 4.70
N LEU A 54 -12.79 15.95 3.58
CA LEU A 54 -13.63 17.08 3.19
C LEU A 54 -14.71 17.38 4.24
N LYS A 55 -15.36 16.34 4.79
CA LYS A 55 -16.35 16.48 5.86
C LYS A 55 -15.74 17.05 7.15
N ASN A 56 -14.44 16.89 7.36
CA ASN A 56 -13.70 17.43 8.51
C ASN A 56 -13.06 18.80 8.24
N GLY A 57 -13.48 19.49 7.18
CA GLY A 57 -13.18 20.91 6.95
C GLY A 57 -12.00 21.19 6.01
N TYR A 58 -11.35 20.16 5.47
CA TYR A 58 -10.35 20.34 4.42
C TYR A 58 -11.02 20.78 3.13
N GLN A 59 -10.36 21.69 2.41
CA GLN A 59 -10.78 22.12 1.09
C GLN A 59 -10.39 21.09 0.02
N PRO A 60 -11.11 21.02 -1.12
CA PRO A 60 -10.76 20.13 -2.22
C PRO A 60 -9.30 20.23 -2.69
N GLU A 61 -8.74 21.44 -2.73
CA GLU A 61 -7.34 21.70 -3.12
C GLU A 61 -6.30 21.23 -2.08
N GLU A 62 -6.72 21.01 -0.83
CA GLU A 62 -5.86 20.47 0.23
C GLU A 62 -5.72 18.94 0.15
N VAL A 63 -6.54 18.26 -0.66
CA VAL A 63 -6.62 16.80 -0.77
C VAL A 63 -6.39 16.34 -2.22
N ALA A 64 -5.17 15.93 -2.54
CA ALA A 64 -4.83 15.32 -3.82
C ALA A 64 -5.11 13.82 -3.81
N CYS A 65 -5.91 13.35 -4.76
CA CYS A 65 -6.25 11.93 -4.91
C CYS A 65 -5.70 11.37 -6.22
N TYR A 66 -5.24 10.13 -6.18
CA TYR A 66 -4.60 9.45 -7.29
C TYR A 66 -5.26 8.08 -7.48
N TYR A 67 -5.49 7.69 -8.73
CA TYR A 67 -5.99 6.34 -9.02
C TYR A 67 -5.50 5.80 -10.35
N VAL A 68 -5.69 4.49 -10.53
CA VAL A 68 -5.52 3.81 -11.80
C VAL A 68 -6.90 3.42 -12.33
N LYS A 69 -7.19 3.78 -13.58
CA LYS A 69 -8.39 3.32 -14.28
C LYS A 69 -8.36 1.80 -14.40
N PRO A 70 -9.47 1.11 -14.12
CA PRO A 70 -9.54 -0.34 -14.31
C PRO A 70 -9.30 -0.71 -15.78
N GLU A 71 -8.67 -1.86 -16.02
CA GLU A 71 -8.71 -2.46 -17.34
C GLU A 71 -10.14 -2.91 -17.65
N LYS A 72 -10.44 -3.13 -18.94
CA LYS A 72 -11.80 -3.50 -19.37
C LYS A 72 -12.37 -4.68 -18.57
N ALA A 73 -11.58 -5.73 -18.39
CA ALA A 73 -12.02 -6.93 -17.69
C ALA A 73 -12.34 -6.67 -16.21
N ASP A 74 -11.48 -5.90 -15.52
CA ASP A 74 -11.68 -5.53 -14.12
C ASP A 74 -12.91 -4.63 -13.95
N TYR A 75 -13.10 -3.67 -14.87
CA TYR A 75 -14.30 -2.82 -14.90
C TYR A 75 -15.57 -3.64 -15.12
N GLU A 76 -15.57 -4.59 -16.06
CA GLU A 76 -16.73 -5.45 -16.31
C GLU A 76 -17.05 -6.35 -15.10
N ALA A 77 -16.02 -6.83 -14.39
CA ALA A 77 -16.18 -7.68 -13.21
C ALA A 77 -16.77 -6.93 -12.00
N ASP A 78 -16.47 -5.64 -11.82
CA ASP A 78 -16.95 -4.83 -10.68
C ASP A 78 -17.66 -3.53 -11.13
N ARG A 79 -18.41 -3.62 -12.22
CA ARG A 79 -19.00 -2.47 -12.93
C ARG A 79 -19.83 -1.57 -12.03
N GLN A 80 -20.70 -2.16 -11.20
CA GLN A 80 -21.62 -1.40 -10.35
C GLN A 80 -20.86 -0.50 -9.37
N ARG A 81 -19.78 -1.00 -8.75
CA ARG A 81 -18.98 -0.22 -7.81
C ARG A 81 -18.22 0.88 -8.52
N PHE A 82 -17.59 0.59 -9.66
CA PHE A 82 -16.92 1.60 -10.47
C PHE A 82 -17.86 2.70 -10.95
N ASP A 83 -19.04 2.35 -11.46
CA ASP A 83 -20.05 3.33 -11.92
C ASP A 83 -20.50 4.24 -10.78
N SER A 84 -20.62 3.73 -9.55
CA SER A 84 -21.00 4.54 -8.37
C SER A 84 -19.95 5.59 -7.97
N MET A 85 -18.71 5.43 -8.44
CA MET A 85 -17.58 6.32 -8.11
C MET A 85 -17.15 7.22 -9.27
N ALA A 86 -17.61 6.97 -10.50
CA ALA A 86 -17.08 7.60 -11.71
C ALA A 86 -17.04 9.15 -11.64
N THR A 87 -18.11 9.79 -11.16
CA THR A 87 -18.19 11.26 -11.03
C THR A 87 -17.39 11.81 -9.84
N ARG A 88 -17.01 10.95 -8.90
CA ARG A 88 -16.27 11.34 -7.70
C ARG A 88 -14.77 11.43 -7.95
N VAL A 89 -14.31 10.93 -9.11
CA VAL A 89 -12.89 10.84 -9.47
C VAL A 89 -12.47 11.79 -10.60
N ASP A 90 -13.36 12.70 -11.02
CA ASP A 90 -13.15 13.73 -12.07
C ASP A 90 -11.91 14.61 -11.85
N SER A 91 -11.48 14.78 -10.61
CA SER A 91 -10.33 15.61 -10.25
C SER A 91 -9.07 14.80 -9.93
N PHE A 92 -9.12 13.47 -10.02
CA PHE A 92 -8.03 12.62 -9.56
C PHE A 92 -6.89 12.57 -10.57
N TYR A 93 -5.67 12.48 -10.04
CA TYR A 93 -4.45 12.32 -10.81
C TYR A 93 -4.20 10.84 -11.14
N LEU A 94 -3.29 10.60 -12.07
CA LEU A 94 -2.79 9.25 -12.36
C LEU A 94 -1.96 8.72 -11.17
N ALA A 95 -2.30 7.56 -10.62
CA ALA A 95 -1.49 6.89 -9.59
C ALA A 95 -0.26 6.21 -10.19
N ALA A 96 0.71 7.03 -10.62
CA ALA A 96 2.03 6.62 -11.07
C ALA A 96 3.11 7.12 -10.10
N PRO A 97 4.22 6.37 -9.88
CA PRO A 97 5.25 6.79 -8.93
C PRO A 97 5.83 8.18 -9.25
N HIS A 98 6.24 8.41 -10.50
CA HIS A 98 6.79 9.70 -10.94
C HIS A 98 5.82 10.88 -10.77
N VAL A 99 4.51 10.69 -11.00
CA VAL A 99 3.51 11.75 -10.80
C VAL A 99 3.40 12.10 -9.32
N LEU A 100 3.27 11.08 -8.46
CA LEU A 100 3.17 11.27 -7.01
C LEU A 100 4.42 11.93 -6.43
N PHE A 101 5.62 11.46 -6.79
CA PHE A 101 6.87 12.04 -6.30
C PHE A 101 7.07 13.47 -6.77
N ARG A 102 6.75 13.79 -8.04
CA ARG A 102 6.76 15.17 -8.52
C ARG A 102 5.84 16.06 -7.69
N HIS A 103 4.61 15.63 -7.44
CA HIS A 103 3.66 16.42 -6.66
C HIS A 103 4.09 16.60 -5.19
N LEU A 104 4.65 15.56 -4.57
CA LEU A 104 5.24 15.67 -3.24
C LEU A 104 6.36 16.71 -3.21
N LYS A 105 7.26 16.71 -4.19
CA LYS A 105 8.34 17.71 -4.32
C LYS A 105 7.80 19.14 -4.55
N THR A 106 6.79 19.29 -5.41
CA THR A 106 6.11 20.57 -5.66
C THR A 106 5.50 21.15 -4.37
N VAL A 107 4.82 20.31 -3.59
CA VAL A 107 4.18 20.72 -2.33
C VAL A 107 5.23 20.99 -1.24
N ALA A 108 6.29 20.17 -1.18
CA ALA A 108 7.39 20.39 -0.25
C ALA A 108 8.00 21.80 -0.39
N ALA A 109 8.15 22.28 -1.62
CA ALA A 109 8.66 23.62 -1.92
C ALA A 109 7.77 24.76 -1.38
N ALA A 110 6.47 24.51 -1.17
CA ALA A 110 5.55 25.47 -0.55
C ALA A 110 5.66 25.50 0.99
N GLY A 111 6.34 24.51 1.59
CA GLY A 111 6.63 24.45 3.02
C GLY A 111 5.41 24.28 3.93
N PRO A 112 4.53 23.28 3.71
CA PRO A 112 3.38 23.06 4.58
C PRO A 112 3.82 22.66 6.00
N SER A 113 2.97 22.94 6.99
CA SER A 113 3.21 22.56 8.38
C SER A 113 3.05 21.04 8.62
N ALA A 114 2.26 20.36 7.79
CA ALA A 114 2.12 18.91 7.82
C ALA A 114 1.79 18.33 6.44
N VAL A 115 2.08 17.03 6.28
CA VAL A 115 1.68 16.23 5.12
C VAL A 115 1.20 14.85 5.55
N HIS A 116 0.14 14.38 4.93
CA HIS A 116 -0.45 13.06 5.11
C HIS A 116 -0.41 12.29 3.80
N VAL A 117 0.24 11.13 3.77
CA VAL A 117 0.36 10.28 2.57
C VAL A 117 -0.24 8.92 2.87
N TYR A 118 -1.36 8.61 2.24
CA TYR A 118 -2.00 7.29 2.30
C TYR A 118 -1.84 6.60 0.94
N VAL A 119 -1.20 5.43 0.93
CA VAL A 119 -1.02 4.62 -0.27
C VAL A 119 -1.61 3.25 -0.06
N ASN A 120 -2.56 2.85 -0.91
CA ASN A 120 -2.99 1.47 -1.03
C ASN A 120 -2.57 0.88 -2.37
N GLY A 121 -2.31 -0.43 -2.39
CA GLY A 121 -1.95 -1.13 -3.62
C GLY A 121 -1.37 -2.51 -3.36
N GLN A 122 -0.90 -3.15 -4.41
CA GLN A 122 -0.26 -4.46 -4.28
C GLN A 122 1.17 -4.32 -3.78
N GLY A 123 1.50 -5.05 -2.73
CA GLY A 123 2.86 -5.10 -2.22
C GLY A 123 3.68 -6.20 -2.86
N LYS A 124 4.99 -5.98 -3.01
CA LYS A 124 5.95 -7.00 -3.48
C LYS A 124 7.16 -7.03 -2.56
N ARG A 125 7.70 -8.24 -2.37
CA ARG A 125 8.98 -8.47 -1.70
C ARG A 125 10.15 -8.06 -2.60
N PRO A 126 11.36 -7.87 -2.02
CA PRO A 126 12.59 -7.89 -2.80
C PRO A 126 12.65 -9.09 -3.73
N LEU A 127 13.22 -8.89 -4.90
CA LEU A 127 13.56 -9.97 -5.83
C LEU A 127 14.61 -10.87 -5.17
N GLY A 128 14.47 -12.19 -5.32
CA GLY A 128 15.47 -13.10 -4.78
C GLY A 128 15.09 -14.58 -4.73
N ALA A 129 13.91 -14.95 -5.22
CA ALA A 129 13.46 -16.34 -5.26
C ALA A 129 14.24 -17.16 -6.30
N THR A 130 14.72 -16.53 -7.37
CA THR A 130 15.48 -17.19 -8.43
C THR A 130 16.93 -16.68 -8.52
N SER A 131 17.80 -17.46 -9.15
CA SER A 131 19.18 -17.04 -9.46
C SER A 131 19.21 -15.76 -10.28
N GLU A 132 18.29 -15.66 -11.25
CA GLU A 132 18.12 -14.49 -12.11
C GLU A 132 17.70 -13.28 -11.27
N GLU A 133 16.66 -13.40 -10.45
CA GLU A 133 16.20 -12.35 -9.55
C GLU A 133 17.30 -11.85 -8.59
N ARG A 134 18.13 -12.74 -8.06
CA ARG A 134 19.27 -12.34 -7.21
C ARG A 134 20.34 -11.58 -7.97
N ALA A 135 20.70 -12.03 -9.18
CA ALA A 135 21.63 -11.30 -10.03
C ALA A 135 21.08 -9.90 -10.39
N LEU A 136 19.77 -9.81 -10.62
CA LEU A 136 19.07 -8.57 -10.92
C LEU A 136 19.02 -7.63 -9.73
N ALA A 137 18.69 -8.13 -8.53
CA ALA A 137 18.75 -7.35 -7.30
C ALA A 137 20.16 -6.82 -7.01
N GLY A 138 21.21 -7.56 -7.39
CA GLY A 138 22.60 -7.07 -7.31
C GLY A 138 22.94 -5.99 -8.33
N ALA A 139 22.38 -6.07 -9.55
CA ALA A 139 22.62 -5.08 -10.60
C ALA A 139 21.83 -3.77 -10.40
N TYR A 140 20.64 -3.86 -9.80
CA TYR A 140 19.73 -2.75 -9.52
C TYR A 140 19.24 -2.84 -8.07
N PRO A 141 20.08 -2.50 -7.07
CA PRO A 141 19.73 -2.64 -5.66
C PRO A 141 18.46 -1.87 -5.29
N ASP A 142 18.30 -0.66 -5.84
CA ASP A 142 17.17 0.24 -5.58
C ASP A 142 15.84 -0.27 -6.19
N PHE A 143 15.91 -1.27 -7.07
CA PHE A 143 14.75 -1.92 -7.68
C PHE A 143 14.49 -3.30 -7.08
N GLY A 144 15.49 -4.18 -7.14
CA GLY A 144 15.35 -5.58 -6.80
C GLY A 144 15.63 -5.89 -5.34
N GLY A 145 16.36 -5.03 -4.62
CA GLY A 145 16.73 -5.24 -3.22
C GLY A 145 15.68 -4.77 -2.20
N CYS A 146 14.63 -4.08 -2.64
CA CYS A 146 13.67 -3.42 -1.77
C CYS A 146 12.25 -3.98 -1.86
N HIS A 147 11.49 -3.82 -0.77
CA HIS A 147 10.04 -3.90 -0.80
C HIS A 147 9.47 -2.77 -1.64
N ARG A 148 8.38 -3.04 -2.36
CA ARG A 148 7.74 -2.06 -3.26
C ARG A 148 6.23 -2.17 -3.21
N ILE A 149 5.56 -1.05 -3.48
CA ILE A 149 4.12 -1.01 -3.75
C ILE A 149 3.94 -0.77 -5.24
N VAL A 150 3.10 -1.55 -5.89
CA VAL A 150 2.80 -1.38 -7.31
C VAL A 150 1.79 -0.24 -7.45
N LEU A 151 2.22 0.83 -8.08
CA LEU A 151 1.35 1.89 -8.58
C LEU A 151 1.22 1.68 -10.09
N ARG A 152 0.04 1.20 -10.52
CA ARG A 152 -0.16 0.76 -11.91
C ARG A 152 -0.39 1.90 -12.90
N GLY A 153 -0.32 3.15 -12.47
CA GLY A 153 -0.39 4.29 -13.38
C GLY A 153 0.91 4.47 -14.18
N GLY A 154 0.78 4.85 -15.44
CA GLY A 154 1.91 5.22 -16.29
C GLY A 154 2.66 4.01 -16.88
N PRO A 155 3.94 4.19 -17.27
CA PRO A 155 4.69 3.17 -18.00
C PRO A 155 4.81 1.83 -17.28
N SER A 156 4.85 1.83 -15.94
CA SER A 156 5.07 0.65 -15.11
C SER A 156 3.86 -0.27 -14.93
N GLY A 157 2.66 0.20 -15.31
CA GLY A 157 1.39 -0.45 -14.98
C GLY A 157 1.22 -1.85 -15.53
N HIS A 158 1.62 -2.03 -16.79
CA HIS A 158 1.51 -3.31 -17.50
C HIS A 158 2.85 -4.03 -17.63
N MET A 159 3.90 -3.49 -17.02
CA MET A 159 5.21 -4.13 -17.02
C MET A 159 5.23 -5.25 -15.99
N ASN A 160 5.56 -6.46 -16.42
CA ASN A 160 6.05 -7.48 -15.50
C ASN A 160 7.48 -7.11 -15.04
N GLU A 161 8.04 -7.84 -14.07
CA GLU A 161 9.36 -7.49 -13.53
C GLU A 161 10.46 -7.52 -14.59
N ARG A 162 10.40 -8.47 -15.53
CA ARG A 162 11.33 -8.53 -16.65
C ARG A 162 11.27 -7.27 -17.52
N MET A 163 10.08 -6.79 -17.87
CA MET A 163 9.90 -5.57 -18.67
C MET A 163 10.41 -4.33 -17.94
N ARG A 164 10.20 -4.23 -16.62
CA ARG A 164 10.75 -3.11 -15.83
C ARG A 164 12.28 -3.12 -15.85
N LEU A 165 12.88 -4.29 -15.79
CA LEU A 165 14.33 -4.44 -15.84
C LEU A 165 14.91 -4.10 -17.22
N GLU A 166 14.23 -4.52 -18.29
CA GLU A 166 14.57 -4.10 -19.65
C GLU A 166 14.48 -2.57 -19.78
N ALA A 167 13.43 -1.94 -19.24
CA ALA A 167 13.31 -0.49 -19.21
C ALA A 167 14.45 0.19 -18.42
N LEU A 168 14.86 -0.35 -17.27
CA LEU A 168 16.02 0.15 -16.52
C LEU A 168 17.33 0.03 -17.31
N ARG A 169 17.53 -1.08 -18.03
CA ARG A 169 18.69 -1.28 -18.91
C ARG A 169 18.72 -0.30 -20.06
N ASP A 170 17.55 0.06 -20.58
CA ASP A 170 17.38 1.06 -21.63
C ASP A 170 17.48 2.50 -21.11
N GLY A 171 17.79 2.68 -19.81
CA GLY A 171 18.04 3.98 -19.19
C GLY A 171 16.80 4.71 -18.70
N ILE A 172 15.64 4.03 -18.60
CA ILE A 172 14.48 4.60 -17.92
C ILE A 172 14.81 4.74 -16.43
N ASP A 173 14.56 5.92 -15.89
CA ASP A 173 14.77 6.21 -14.48
C ASP A 173 13.83 5.37 -13.59
N ALA A 174 14.40 4.77 -12.54
CA ALA A 174 13.68 3.91 -11.61
C ALA A 174 12.50 4.62 -10.91
N HIS A 175 12.55 5.94 -10.74
CA HIS A 175 11.46 6.76 -10.21
C HIS A 175 10.18 6.69 -11.05
N TYR A 176 10.28 6.30 -12.32
CA TYR A 176 9.11 6.08 -13.18
C TYR A 176 8.52 4.68 -13.03
N LEU A 177 9.29 3.75 -12.47
CA LEU A 177 9.00 2.33 -12.53
C LEU A 177 8.55 1.73 -11.19
N VAL A 178 9.02 2.31 -10.08
CA VAL A 178 8.85 1.73 -8.74
C VAL A 178 8.47 2.78 -7.71
N PHE A 179 7.56 2.39 -6.82
CA PHE A 179 7.33 3.06 -5.55
C PHE A 179 7.93 2.20 -4.43
N ASN A 180 9.05 2.64 -3.86
CA ASN A 180 9.79 1.98 -2.79
C ASN A 180 10.06 2.96 -1.63
N ALA A 181 10.71 2.47 -0.58
CA ALA A 181 11.02 3.28 0.61
C ALA A 181 12.06 4.38 0.33
N GLU A 182 12.99 4.15 -0.59
CA GLU A 182 14.06 5.09 -0.91
C GLU A 182 13.54 6.34 -1.63
N PHE A 183 12.81 6.16 -2.73
CA PHE A 183 12.25 7.29 -3.48
C PHE A 183 11.18 8.03 -2.69
N LEU A 184 10.41 7.31 -1.86
CA LEU A 184 9.50 7.95 -0.92
C LEU A 184 10.26 8.76 0.14
N ALA A 185 11.36 8.22 0.69
CA ALA A 185 12.17 8.94 1.66
C ALA A 185 12.81 10.19 1.06
N GLU A 186 13.35 10.10 -0.17
CA GLU A 186 13.88 11.23 -0.92
C GLU A 186 12.81 12.33 -1.07
N ALA A 187 11.64 11.99 -1.59
CA ALA A 187 10.55 12.96 -1.79
C ALA A 187 10.07 13.59 -0.47
N LEU A 188 10.03 12.83 0.62
CA LEU A 188 9.63 13.33 1.94
C LEU A 188 10.72 14.17 2.63
N ASN A 189 11.99 13.96 2.28
CA ASN A 189 13.12 14.73 2.82
C ASN A 189 13.20 16.16 2.25
N GLU A 190 12.54 16.42 1.12
CA GLU A 190 12.41 17.77 0.54
C GLU A 190 11.52 18.70 1.39
N PHE A 191 10.65 18.13 2.23
CA PHE A 191 9.82 18.94 3.13
C PHE A 191 10.68 19.57 4.23
N PRO A 192 10.34 20.78 4.72
CA PRO A 192 11.05 21.39 5.84
C PRO A 192 11.16 20.42 7.03
N PRO A 193 12.29 20.40 7.77
CA PRO A 193 12.45 19.50 8.91
C PRO A 193 11.32 19.65 9.95
N SER A 194 10.73 20.84 10.08
CA SER A 194 9.59 21.16 10.95
C SER A 194 8.23 20.64 10.47
N CYS A 195 8.12 20.17 9.23
CA CYS A 195 6.88 19.62 8.68
C CYS A 195 6.58 18.26 9.33
N GLU A 196 5.41 18.11 9.95
CA GLU A 196 4.91 16.83 10.47
C GLU A 196 4.49 15.92 9.31
N LYS A 197 5.08 14.73 9.20
CA LYS A 197 4.83 13.78 8.11
C LYS A 197 4.10 12.58 8.68
N PHE A 198 2.96 12.22 8.10
CA PHE A 198 2.27 10.98 8.44
C PHE A 198 2.09 10.13 7.19
N VAL A 199 2.60 8.90 7.21
CA VAL A 199 2.59 7.99 6.07
C VAL A 199 1.85 6.71 6.45
N VAL A 200 0.90 6.29 5.61
CA VAL A 200 0.17 5.04 5.75
C VAL A 200 0.36 4.21 4.50
N LEU A 201 0.85 2.98 4.68
CA LEU A 201 1.15 2.06 3.59
C LEU A 201 0.27 0.81 3.72
N ASN A 202 -0.80 0.78 2.94
CA ASN A 202 -1.76 -0.33 2.87
C ASN A 202 -1.42 -1.30 1.72
N ALA A 203 -0.47 -2.20 1.97
CA ALA A 203 -0.01 -3.18 0.99
C ALA A 203 0.60 -4.42 1.67
N ASP A 204 0.70 -5.52 0.92
CA ASP A 204 1.47 -6.70 1.34
C ASP A 204 2.93 -6.31 1.62
N TYR A 205 3.54 -6.90 2.65
CA TYR A 205 4.96 -6.67 2.97
C TYR A 205 5.32 -5.19 3.23
N SER A 206 4.33 -4.33 3.51
CA SER A 206 4.50 -2.88 3.63
C SER A 206 5.41 -2.50 4.80
N GLY A 207 5.52 -3.34 5.84
CA GLY A 207 6.48 -3.21 6.92
C GLY A 207 7.93 -3.15 6.46
N GLY A 208 8.22 -3.65 5.25
CA GLY A 208 9.51 -3.53 4.59
C GLY A 208 9.94 -2.11 4.23
N PHE A 209 9.05 -1.12 4.36
CA PHE A 209 9.40 0.30 4.24
C PHE A 209 9.99 0.87 5.55
N LEU A 210 9.81 0.15 6.67
CA LEU A 210 10.35 0.51 7.99
C LEU A 210 11.63 -0.25 8.35
N THR A 211 11.96 -1.28 7.60
CA THR A 211 13.10 -2.16 7.85
C THR A 211 14.00 -2.20 6.63
N THR A 212 15.30 -2.37 6.86
CA THR A 212 16.23 -2.75 5.80
C THR A 212 16.48 -4.26 5.88
N THR A 213 16.96 -4.83 4.77
CA THR A 213 17.43 -6.24 4.77
C THR A 213 18.67 -6.45 5.65
N SER A 214 19.44 -5.39 5.96
CA SER A 214 20.60 -5.40 6.86
C SER A 214 20.25 -5.26 8.35
N GLY A 215 18.99 -4.96 8.70
CA GLY A 215 18.60 -4.69 10.08
C GLY A 215 18.93 -3.28 10.58
N ASP A 216 19.47 -2.41 9.72
CA ASP A 216 19.60 -0.98 9.97
C ASP A 216 18.23 -0.30 10.00
N ASN A 217 18.16 0.88 10.62
CA ASN A 217 16.98 1.73 10.58
C ASN A 217 16.56 1.97 9.12
N GLY A 218 15.33 1.57 8.76
CA GLY A 218 14.75 1.83 7.44
C GLY A 218 14.84 3.31 7.06
N LEU A 219 14.97 3.62 5.77
CA LEU A 219 15.19 5.00 5.28
C LEU A 219 14.15 5.99 5.81
N LEU A 220 12.88 5.58 5.90
CA LEU A 220 11.81 6.41 6.47
C LEU A 220 12.01 6.73 7.96
N ARG A 221 12.66 5.85 8.73
CA ARG A 221 12.94 6.09 10.16
C ARG A 221 14.01 7.16 10.38
N GLY A 222 14.83 7.43 9.36
CA GLY A 222 15.86 8.47 9.39
C GLY A 222 15.33 9.88 9.18
N LEU A 223 14.09 10.03 8.69
CA LEU A 223 13.49 11.33 8.42
C LEU A 223 13.06 12.05 9.70
N SER A 224 13.08 13.37 9.71
CA SER A 224 12.62 14.17 10.86
C SER A 224 11.10 14.33 10.87
N ASN A 225 10.53 14.34 12.08
CA ASN A 225 9.11 14.60 12.34
C ASN A 225 8.19 13.72 11.50
N ILE A 226 8.39 12.42 11.54
CA ILE A 226 7.61 11.43 10.79
C ILE A 226 6.94 10.42 11.70
N ALA A 227 5.74 10.01 11.31
CA ALA A 227 5.09 8.80 11.76
C ALA A 227 4.67 7.95 10.55
N VAL A 228 4.84 6.65 10.64
CA VAL A 228 4.59 5.69 9.57
C VAL A 228 3.81 4.51 10.12
N LEU A 229 2.70 4.16 9.47
CA LEU A 229 1.87 3.00 9.76
C LEU A 229 1.81 2.10 8.54
N THR A 230 2.10 0.82 8.69
CA THR A 230 2.04 -0.17 7.61
C THR A 230 0.95 -1.20 7.90
N SER A 231 0.25 -1.69 6.88
CA SER A 231 -0.83 -2.67 7.08
C SER A 231 -0.35 -4.08 7.38
N SER A 232 0.91 -4.39 7.07
CA SER A 232 1.52 -5.68 7.35
C SER A 232 2.99 -5.54 7.76
N SER A 233 3.56 -6.61 8.34
CA SER A 233 5.00 -6.71 8.55
C SER A 233 5.72 -7.06 7.24
N GLN A 234 7.03 -6.84 7.20
CA GLN A 234 7.86 -7.08 6.00
C GLN A 234 7.74 -8.49 5.40
N ASP A 235 7.41 -9.49 6.23
CA ASP A 235 7.34 -10.91 5.87
C ASP A 235 5.90 -11.43 5.72
N ARG A 236 4.88 -10.58 5.88
CA ARG A 236 3.46 -10.98 5.84
C ARG A 236 2.71 -10.30 4.71
N MET A 237 1.73 -11.02 4.16
CA MET A 237 0.73 -10.41 3.31
C MET A 237 -0.26 -9.64 4.17
N ASN A 238 -0.88 -8.65 3.58
CA ASN A 238 -2.04 -7.97 4.11
C ASN A 238 -3.30 -8.76 3.72
N LEU A 239 -3.94 -9.40 4.70
CA LEU A 239 -5.05 -10.33 4.44
C LEU A 239 -6.40 -9.65 4.22
N SER A 240 -6.39 -8.36 3.92
CA SER A 240 -7.55 -7.48 3.85
C SER A 240 -8.34 -7.61 2.54
N GLN A 241 -8.74 -8.82 2.13
CA GLN A 241 -9.55 -9.04 0.93
C GLN A 241 -11.02 -9.35 1.25
N GLY A 242 -11.92 -8.86 0.38
CA GLY A 242 -13.33 -9.27 0.33
C GLY A 242 -14.30 -8.30 1.00
N GLY A 243 -14.64 -7.20 0.33
CA GLY A 243 -15.67 -6.27 0.77
C GLY A 243 -15.71 -4.99 -0.05
N GLU A 244 -16.44 -3.98 0.45
CA GLU A 244 -16.45 -2.63 -0.13
C GLU A 244 -15.12 -1.89 0.03
N MET A 245 -14.32 -2.29 1.02
CA MET A 245 -13.02 -1.71 1.36
C MET A 245 -12.11 -2.80 1.90
N SER A 246 -10.80 -2.57 1.87
CA SER A 246 -9.88 -3.44 2.59
C SER A 246 -10.21 -3.41 4.09
N GLN A 247 -10.10 -4.56 4.77
CA GLN A 247 -10.26 -4.63 6.23
C GLN A 247 -9.37 -3.60 6.94
N PHE A 248 -8.12 -3.45 6.51
CA PHE A 248 -7.20 -2.46 7.07
C PHE A 248 -7.73 -1.04 6.93
N GLY A 249 -8.17 -0.63 5.74
CA GLY A 249 -8.71 0.72 5.53
C GLY A 249 -10.01 0.99 6.27
N GLY A 250 -10.89 -0.01 6.39
CA GLY A 250 -12.12 0.15 7.18
C GLY A 250 -11.83 0.38 8.66
N ILE A 251 -10.85 -0.35 9.21
CA ILE A 251 -10.36 -0.16 10.58
C ILE A 251 -9.66 1.20 10.72
N TYR A 252 -8.80 1.55 9.77
CA TYR A 252 -8.11 2.83 9.72
C TYR A 252 -9.07 4.02 9.68
N LEU A 253 -10.10 3.98 8.82
CA LEU A 253 -11.15 4.99 8.76
C LEU A 253 -11.95 5.07 10.06
N THR A 254 -12.22 3.93 10.69
CA THR A 254 -12.91 3.88 12.00
C THR A 254 -12.07 4.58 13.06
N ALA A 255 -10.78 4.25 13.17
CA ALA A 255 -9.84 4.90 14.10
C ALA A 255 -9.67 6.40 13.81
N LEU A 256 -9.57 6.78 12.52
CA LEU A 256 -9.60 8.17 12.09
C LEU A 256 -10.87 8.88 12.61
N SER A 257 -12.03 8.24 12.50
CA SER A 257 -13.32 8.82 12.88
C SER A 257 -13.53 8.90 14.39
N SER A 258 -12.85 8.08 15.18
CA SER A 258 -12.85 8.15 16.64
C SER A 258 -12.09 9.36 17.20
N GLY A 259 -11.22 9.98 16.41
CA GLY A 259 -10.53 11.23 16.72
C GLY A 259 -10.97 12.37 15.81
N SER A 260 -11.54 13.44 16.37
CA SER A 260 -11.77 14.67 15.61
C SER A 260 -10.50 15.53 15.60
N GLY A 261 -10.30 16.27 14.50
CA GLY A 261 -9.26 17.30 14.43
C GLY A 261 -8.39 17.24 13.16
N PRO A 262 -7.58 18.30 12.95
CA PRO A 262 -6.66 18.40 11.83
C PRO A 262 -5.58 17.29 11.86
N VAL A 263 -4.81 17.19 10.78
CA VAL A 263 -3.63 16.31 10.65
C VAL A 263 -2.57 16.76 11.65
N VAL A 264 -2.33 18.08 11.73
CA VAL A 264 -1.42 18.69 12.69
C VAL A 264 -1.88 18.41 14.11
N GLY A 265 -0.99 17.87 14.94
CA GLY A 265 -1.26 17.67 16.37
C GLY A 265 -2.22 16.54 16.71
N ARG A 266 -2.63 15.71 15.73
CA ARG A 266 -3.33 14.45 16.00
C ARG A 266 -2.38 13.48 16.72
N SER A 267 -2.90 12.68 17.66
CA SER A 267 -2.12 11.60 18.27
C SER A 267 -2.12 10.38 17.36
N TRP A 268 -1.08 10.30 16.53
CA TRP A 268 -0.84 9.21 15.61
C TRP A 268 -0.48 7.91 16.33
N ASN A 269 0.16 7.95 17.51
CA ASN A 269 0.39 6.73 18.30
C ASN A 269 -0.94 6.10 18.74
N LYS A 270 -1.89 6.91 19.21
CA LYS A 270 -3.21 6.43 19.62
C LYS A 270 -3.94 5.80 18.43
N LEU A 271 -3.97 6.51 17.30
CA LEU A 271 -4.59 6.01 16.08
C LEU A 271 -3.94 4.70 15.62
N ALA A 272 -2.61 4.63 15.57
CA ALA A 272 -1.88 3.43 15.15
C ALA A 272 -2.18 2.25 16.07
N ASN A 273 -2.23 2.47 17.39
CA ASN A 273 -2.59 1.45 18.36
C ASN A 273 -4.03 0.93 18.13
N GLU A 274 -4.99 1.84 17.92
CA GLU A 274 -6.38 1.46 17.59
C GLU A 274 -6.45 0.62 16.31
N VAL A 275 -5.67 0.98 15.29
CA VAL A 275 -5.60 0.23 14.03
C VAL A 275 -4.96 -1.15 14.23
N MET A 276 -3.82 -1.23 14.90
CA MET A 276 -3.12 -2.49 15.17
C MET A 276 -4.01 -3.46 15.94
N VAL A 277 -4.67 -3.00 17.01
CA VAL A 277 -5.62 -3.80 17.78
C VAL A 277 -6.84 -4.20 16.95
N GLY A 278 -7.37 -3.27 16.14
CA GLY A 278 -8.50 -3.54 15.26
C GLY A 278 -8.18 -4.61 14.22
N VAL A 279 -6.99 -4.57 13.62
CA VAL A 279 -6.55 -5.53 12.60
C VAL A 279 -6.37 -6.91 13.22
N ASP A 280 -5.62 -7.01 14.32
CA ASP A 280 -5.39 -8.31 14.99
C ASP A 280 -6.70 -8.96 15.43
N ARG A 281 -7.62 -8.18 16.01
CA ARG A 281 -8.96 -8.64 16.38
C ARG A 281 -9.77 -9.09 15.17
N GLY A 282 -9.81 -8.27 14.12
CA GLY A 282 -10.59 -8.57 12.92
C GLY A 282 -10.10 -9.84 12.23
N GLU A 283 -8.78 -10.00 12.07
CA GLU A 283 -8.20 -11.22 11.49
C GLU A 283 -8.41 -12.44 12.39
N GLY A 284 -8.32 -12.26 13.71
CA GLY A 284 -8.62 -13.32 14.68
C GLY A 284 -10.06 -13.79 14.60
N ASN A 285 -11.02 -12.86 14.49
CA ASN A 285 -12.44 -13.17 14.34
C ASN A 285 -12.75 -13.86 13.01
N SER A 286 -11.99 -13.56 11.95
CA SER A 286 -12.08 -14.24 10.65
C SER A 286 -11.36 -15.60 10.61
N GLY A 287 -10.85 -16.10 11.74
CA GLY A 287 -10.20 -17.41 11.83
C GLY A 287 -8.79 -17.46 11.24
N VAL A 288 -8.18 -16.30 10.95
CA VAL A 288 -6.79 -16.24 10.50
C VAL A 288 -5.88 -16.70 11.63
N ARG A 289 -5.13 -17.79 11.38
CA ARG A 289 -4.16 -18.32 12.32
C ARG A 289 -3.16 -17.22 12.71
N THR A 290 -2.81 -17.11 13.99
CA THR A 290 -1.91 -16.09 14.53
C THR A 290 -0.60 -15.91 13.75
N ARG A 291 -0.01 -17.01 13.24
CA ARG A 291 1.23 -16.98 12.44
C ARG A 291 1.06 -16.39 11.03
N MET A 292 -0.17 -16.27 10.54
CA MET A 292 -0.49 -15.76 9.19
C MET A 292 -1.03 -14.33 9.22
N ARG A 293 -1.37 -13.80 10.40
CA ARG A 293 -1.87 -12.44 10.59
C ARG A 293 -0.92 -11.38 10.02
N SER A 294 -1.48 -10.28 9.54
CA SER A 294 -0.73 -9.25 8.79
C SER A 294 0.32 -8.55 9.67
N ARG A 295 0.05 -8.39 10.96
CA ARG A 295 0.92 -7.70 11.95
C ARG A 295 1.34 -6.29 11.48
N PRO A 296 0.39 -5.33 11.43
CA PRO A 296 0.70 -3.93 11.11
C PRO A 296 1.87 -3.42 11.94
N MET A 297 2.75 -2.59 11.35
CA MET A 297 3.89 -1.99 12.05
C MET A 297 3.72 -0.49 12.16
N PHE A 298 4.28 0.10 13.21
CA PHE A 298 4.24 1.53 13.43
C PHE A 298 5.59 2.07 13.91
N PHE A 299 5.94 3.26 13.43
CA PHE A 299 7.10 4.03 13.88
C PHE A 299 6.71 5.51 13.96
N SER A 300 7.23 6.21 14.97
CA SER A 300 7.10 7.67 15.06
C SER A 300 8.32 8.26 15.75
N ASN A 301 8.78 9.41 15.25
CA ASN A 301 9.71 10.30 15.95
C ASN A 301 9.15 11.74 16.06
N LEU A 302 7.82 11.89 15.99
CA LEU A 302 7.16 13.16 16.18
C LEU A 302 7.39 13.69 17.61
N PRO A 303 7.69 14.99 17.81
CA PRO A 303 8.10 15.52 19.12
C PRO A 303 7.06 15.42 20.23
N ARG A 304 5.78 15.30 19.87
CA ARG A 304 4.63 15.31 20.80
C ARG A 304 4.15 13.92 21.21
N GLU A 305 4.75 12.86 20.67
CA GLU A 305 4.28 11.49 20.79
C GLU A 305 4.96 10.71 21.93
N SER A 306 5.45 11.36 22.99
CA SER A 306 6.18 10.73 24.10
C SER A 306 5.31 9.88 25.06
N GLY A 307 4.12 9.44 24.63
CA GLY A 307 3.34 8.45 25.36
C GLY A 307 3.86 7.04 25.08
N PRO A 308 3.88 6.12 26.08
CA PRO A 308 4.28 4.75 25.84
C PRO A 308 3.36 4.13 24.78
N LEU A 309 3.93 3.61 23.69
CA LEU A 309 3.23 2.63 22.88
C LEU A 309 2.96 1.44 23.80
N VAL A 310 1.72 0.98 23.87
CA VAL A 310 1.44 -0.29 24.55
C VAL A 310 2.21 -1.34 23.76
N GLU A 311 3.29 -1.87 24.34
CA GLU A 311 4.03 -2.99 23.78
C GLU A 311 3.10 -4.21 23.75
N LEU A 312 2.30 -4.34 22.69
CA LEU A 312 1.51 -5.54 22.40
C LEU A 312 2.40 -6.75 22.05
N ALA A 313 3.71 -6.66 22.25
CA ALA A 313 4.70 -7.58 21.70
C ALA A 313 4.98 -8.84 22.54
N SER A 314 4.38 -9.03 23.72
CA SER A 314 4.77 -10.20 24.55
C SER A 314 3.72 -10.81 25.48
N GLU A 315 2.62 -10.12 25.82
CA GLU A 315 1.67 -10.67 26.82
C GLU A 315 0.47 -11.43 26.22
N LEU A 316 0.30 -11.43 24.90
CA LEU A 316 -0.56 -12.42 24.22
C LEU A 316 0.24 -13.67 23.87
N ALA A 317 1.00 -14.18 24.85
CA ALA A 317 1.27 -15.60 24.92
C ALA A 317 -0.10 -16.28 25.10
N VAL A 318 -0.73 -16.63 23.97
CA VAL A 318 -1.79 -17.64 23.97
C VAL A 318 -1.19 -18.81 24.75
N PRO A 319 -1.80 -19.25 25.86
CA PRO A 319 -1.29 -20.41 26.57
C PRO A 319 -1.14 -21.52 25.55
N ASP A 320 0.06 -22.10 25.50
CA ASP A 320 0.35 -23.26 24.66
C ASP A 320 -0.60 -24.38 25.10
N THR A 321 -1.79 -24.41 24.51
CA THR A 321 -2.78 -25.47 24.74
C THR A 321 -2.27 -26.68 23.98
N GLY A 322 -1.35 -27.39 24.63
CA GLY A 322 -1.04 -28.81 24.45
C GLY A 322 -1.14 -29.33 23.03
N GLY A 323 -0.09 -29.13 22.25
CA GLY A 323 0.09 -29.74 20.93
C GLY A 323 0.46 -31.23 20.98
N ASP A 324 -0.34 -32.07 21.63
CA ASP A 324 -0.17 -33.54 21.56
C ASP A 324 -1.31 -34.28 20.84
N GLU A 325 -2.50 -33.69 20.61
CA GLU A 325 -3.60 -34.42 19.95
C GLU A 325 -3.72 -34.21 18.43
N VAL A 326 -3.01 -33.25 17.83
CA VAL A 326 -3.17 -32.93 16.38
C VAL A 326 -2.19 -33.71 15.48
N ARG A 327 -1.26 -34.47 16.07
CA ARG A 327 -0.26 -35.23 15.31
C ARG A 327 -0.79 -36.58 14.77
N GLU A 328 -1.85 -37.12 15.37
CA GLU A 328 -2.43 -38.41 14.94
C GLU A 328 -3.43 -38.26 13.77
N THR A 329 -4.07 -37.11 13.59
CA THR A 329 -5.08 -36.94 12.52
C THR A 329 -4.45 -36.67 11.14
N LEU A 330 -3.21 -36.18 11.08
CA LEU A 330 -2.54 -35.83 9.81
C LEU A 330 -1.80 -36.99 9.13
N GLU A 331 -1.57 -38.11 9.82
CA GLU A 331 -1.01 -39.32 9.19
C GLU A 331 -2.09 -40.26 8.63
N MET A 332 -3.34 -40.13 9.06
CA MET A 332 -4.44 -40.98 8.58
C MET A 332 -5.01 -40.53 7.21
N GLU A 333 -4.99 -39.24 6.88
CA GLU A 333 -5.49 -38.74 5.58
C GLU A 333 -4.51 -38.93 4.41
N ARG A 334 -3.25 -39.33 4.66
CA ARG A 334 -2.26 -39.59 3.59
C ARG A 334 -2.25 -41.04 3.09
N ALA A 335 -2.98 -41.95 3.73
CA ALA A 335 -3.01 -43.37 3.35
C ALA A 335 -4.17 -43.75 2.41
N GLU A 336 -5.16 -42.89 2.16
CA GLU A 336 -6.43 -43.29 1.51
C GLU A 336 -6.64 -42.80 0.06
N LYS A 337 -5.59 -42.44 -0.68
CA LYS A 337 -5.69 -42.18 -2.13
C LYS A 337 -4.64 -42.92 -2.95
N VAL A 338 -4.80 -44.24 -3.03
CA VAL A 338 -4.29 -45.04 -4.15
C VAL A 338 -5.46 -45.88 -4.68
N LEU A 339 -6.13 -45.39 -5.72
CA LEU A 339 -7.04 -46.19 -6.54
C LEU A 339 -6.32 -46.55 -7.85
N PRO A 340 -6.38 -47.81 -8.32
CA PRO A 340 -5.76 -48.22 -9.56
C PRO A 340 -6.64 -47.84 -10.77
N VAL A 341 -6.05 -47.17 -11.75
CA VAL A 341 -6.68 -46.98 -13.07
C VAL A 341 -6.46 -48.27 -13.87
N SER A 342 -7.53 -49.00 -14.13
CA SER A 342 -7.55 -50.14 -15.04
C SER A 342 -8.42 -49.82 -16.26
N GLY A 343 -7.90 -50.15 -17.45
CA GLY A 343 -8.68 -50.52 -18.62
C GLY A 343 -9.08 -49.42 -19.60
N LEU A 344 -8.30 -49.28 -20.68
CA LEU A 344 -8.83 -49.03 -22.03
C LEU A 344 -7.98 -49.80 -23.07
N PRO A 345 -8.60 -50.30 -24.15
CA PRO A 345 -7.98 -51.27 -25.05
C PRO A 345 -7.14 -50.60 -26.14
N LYS A 346 -6.11 -51.31 -26.62
CA LYS A 346 -5.35 -50.95 -27.83
C LYS A 346 -6.05 -51.51 -29.09
N PRO A 347 -5.88 -50.86 -30.26
CA PRO A 347 -6.06 -51.52 -31.55
C PRO A 347 -5.00 -52.60 -31.81
#